data_AF-A0A944BNN1-F1
#
_entry.id   AF-A0A944BNN1-F1
#
_cell.length_a   1.000
_cell.length_b   1.000
_cell.length_c   1.000
_cell.angle_alpha   90.00
_cell.angle_beta   90.00
_cell.angle_gamma   90.00
#
_symmetry.space_group_name_H-M   'P 1'
#
loop_
_entity.id
_entity.type
_entity.pdbx_description
1 polymer ?
#
loop_
_entity_poly.entity_id
_entity_poly.type
_entity_poly.pdbx_seq_one_letter_code
_entity_poly.pdbx_strand_id
1 'polypeptide(L)'
;MKIDCMRQMNRLALCIAVLGGVLVGCSDKEDDMAMCINDTTLRLSDRETPVLCAIACVDGSCVPCKNGAVECRDGAIYTCVDDAWKKYKDCPSGCDGNTCGLYRVCAAGAQKCDENAEFVCKNDAWEKVADCPYGCNDAECKACDEGTRECREDAEYMCLSGKWQLAQTCEKGCASGQCTVCQSDASLCKDGIRYGCDDNAWVKNEECARGCLDDRQCRGCTPNAQKCDNGAEMICTDDAWQTTKTCEFGCNGDKCRTCKEGQKSCDGEFVMLCVGDGLMRSEHCDNGCRDGACLVDANGNGMWDGYETASDRGQNCNGDDECEQFCDATKGVCSTKCRADEECVEGRVCAEGRCTVA
;
A
#
# COMPACT_ATOMS: atom_id res chain seq x y z
N MET A 1 -75.17 -18.99 -79.20
CA MET A 1 -75.28 -18.19 -80.43
C MET A 1 -73.95 -18.32 -81.14
N LYS A 2 -73.90 -19.15 -82.18
CA LYS A 2 -72.70 -19.45 -83.00
C LYS A 2 -72.74 -18.48 -84.19
N ILE A 3 -71.67 -17.74 -84.44
CA ILE A 3 -71.43 -17.06 -85.71
C ILE A 3 -70.01 -17.43 -86.16
N ASP A 4 -69.95 -17.83 -87.42
CA ASP A 4 -68.96 -18.69 -88.06
C ASP A 4 -67.53 -18.15 -88.15
N CYS A 5 -66.60 -19.09 -87.97
CA CYS A 5 -65.26 -19.04 -88.50
C CYS A 5 -65.25 -19.70 -89.89
N MET A 6 -64.97 -18.95 -90.95
CA MET A 6 -64.05 -19.32 -92.04
C MET A 6 -64.16 -18.40 -93.26
N ARG A 7 -63.06 -17.68 -93.51
CA ARG A 7 -62.24 -17.81 -94.73
C ARG A 7 -62.95 -17.62 -96.08
N GLN A 8 -62.85 -16.42 -96.64
CA GLN A 8 -62.76 -16.26 -98.10
C GLN A 8 -61.60 -15.33 -98.48
N MET A 9 -60.49 -15.96 -98.87
CA MET A 9 -59.52 -15.37 -99.79
C MET A 9 -60.23 -15.19 -101.14
N ASN A 10 -60.53 -13.95 -101.54
CA ASN A 10 -60.61 -13.56 -102.94
C ASN A 10 -60.79 -12.04 -103.06
N ARG A 11 -59.71 -11.29 -103.26
CA ARG A 11 -59.80 -9.97 -103.90
C ARG A 11 -58.67 -9.84 -104.90
N LEU A 12 -59.05 -10.08 -106.16
CA LEU A 12 -58.31 -9.66 -107.35
C LEU A 12 -57.87 -8.20 -107.16
N ALA A 13 -56.56 -7.97 -107.16
CA ALA A 13 -55.99 -6.65 -107.40
C ALA A 13 -56.28 -6.27 -108.86
N LEU A 14 -57.42 -5.62 -109.11
CA LEU A 14 -57.73 -5.00 -110.39
C LEU A 14 -57.16 -3.57 -110.35
N CYS A 15 -55.93 -3.40 -110.85
CA CYS A 15 -55.32 -2.10 -111.07
C CYS A 15 -55.08 -1.91 -112.57
N ILE A 16 -56.02 -1.29 -113.30
CA ILE A 16 -55.72 -0.64 -114.60
C ILE A 16 -56.42 0.72 -114.65
N ALA A 17 -55.59 1.74 -114.45
CA ALA A 17 -55.57 3.11 -114.94
C ALA A 17 -56.89 3.91 -115.13
N VAL A 18 -56.98 5.01 -114.40
CA VAL A 18 -57.77 6.20 -114.75
C VAL A 18 -56.95 7.07 -115.71
N LEU A 19 -57.50 7.42 -116.88
CA LEU A 19 -57.15 8.67 -117.59
C LEU A 19 -58.12 9.75 -117.12
N GLY A 20 -57.63 10.73 -116.35
CA GLY A 20 -58.39 11.89 -115.90
C GLY A 20 -58.29 12.10 -114.39
N GLY A 21 -57.40 13.02 -113.98
CA GLY A 21 -56.91 13.14 -112.61
C GLY A 21 -57.95 13.40 -111.51
N VAL A 22 -57.64 12.86 -110.32
CA VAL A 22 -57.71 13.49 -108.98
C VAL A 22 -56.84 12.60 -108.06
N LEU A 23 -55.95 13.22 -107.28
CA LEU A 23 -55.20 12.56 -106.21
C LEU A 23 -56.14 12.15 -105.07
N VAL A 24 -56.13 10.88 -104.67
CA VAL A 24 -56.51 10.45 -103.32
C VAL A 24 -55.44 9.49 -102.84
N GLY A 25 -54.68 9.91 -101.83
CA GLY A 25 -53.79 9.00 -101.11
C GLY A 25 -54.63 8.03 -100.29
N CYS A 26 -54.34 6.73 -100.39
CA CYS A 26 -54.74 5.75 -99.39
C CYS A 26 -53.52 5.47 -98.52
N SER A 27 -53.57 6.03 -97.31
CA SER A 27 -52.71 5.66 -96.19
C SER A 27 -53.31 4.40 -95.59
N ASP A 28 -52.78 3.23 -95.93
CA ASP A 28 -53.12 1.98 -95.26
C ASP A 28 -52.38 1.93 -93.91
N LYS A 29 -52.92 2.64 -92.91
CA LYS A 29 -52.61 2.44 -91.49
C LYS A 29 -53.75 1.66 -90.86
N GLU A 30 -53.80 0.36 -91.13
CA GLU A 30 -54.52 -0.62 -90.32
C GLU A 30 -53.68 -1.90 -90.31
N ASP A 31 -52.87 -2.08 -89.26
CA ASP A 31 -52.40 -3.39 -88.72
C ASP A 31 -51.52 -3.18 -87.46
N ASP A 32 -51.98 -2.40 -86.48
CA ASP A 32 -51.37 -2.29 -85.15
C ASP A 32 -51.94 -3.37 -84.20
N MET A 33 -52.01 -4.63 -84.62
CA MET A 33 -52.54 -5.72 -83.80
C MET A 33 -51.42 -6.61 -83.27
N ALA A 34 -51.33 -6.72 -81.94
CA ALA A 34 -50.47 -7.69 -81.27
C ALA A 34 -50.86 -9.11 -81.67
N MET A 35 -49.89 -9.95 -82.04
CA MET A 35 -50.15 -11.31 -82.56
C MET A 35 -49.20 -12.34 -81.96
N CYS A 36 -49.74 -13.52 -81.64
CA CYS A 36 -48.92 -14.64 -81.17
C CYS A 36 -48.18 -15.27 -82.35
N ILE A 37 -46.84 -15.26 -82.29
CA ILE A 37 -45.98 -15.96 -83.27
C ILE A 37 -46.02 -17.47 -83.01
N ASN A 38 -46.04 -17.86 -81.74
CA ASN A 38 -46.21 -19.23 -81.28
C ASN A 38 -46.83 -19.21 -79.87
N ASP A 39 -47.05 -20.40 -79.30
CA ASP A 39 -47.71 -20.59 -78.00
C ASP A 39 -47.04 -19.87 -76.82
N THR A 40 -45.83 -19.33 -76.97
CA THR A 40 -45.09 -18.62 -75.92
C THR A 40 -44.52 -17.27 -76.36
N THR A 41 -44.77 -16.82 -77.59
CA THR A 41 -44.10 -15.64 -78.14
C THR A 41 -45.11 -14.67 -78.75
N LEU A 42 -45.16 -13.45 -78.22
CA LEU A 42 -46.01 -12.36 -78.68
C LEU A 42 -45.20 -11.35 -79.52
N ARG A 43 -45.69 -11.01 -80.71
CA ARG A 43 -45.19 -9.88 -81.50
C ARG A 43 -46.03 -8.64 -81.23
N LEU A 44 -45.37 -7.53 -80.94
CA LEU A 44 -45.99 -6.23 -80.83
C LEU A 44 -45.53 -5.36 -82.01
N SER A 45 -46.43 -4.59 -82.61
CA SER A 45 -46.12 -3.75 -83.78
C SER A 45 -45.16 -2.59 -83.45
N ASP A 46 -45.06 -2.22 -82.17
CA ASP A 46 -44.22 -1.14 -81.64
C ASP A 46 -42.85 -1.60 -81.12
N ARG A 47 -42.54 -2.91 -81.18
CA ARG A 47 -41.29 -3.49 -80.66
C ARG A 47 -40.58 -4.36 -81.69
N GLU A 48 -39.30 -4.06 -81.97
CA GLU A 48 -38.49 -4.85 -82.91
C GLU A 48 -38.27 -6.30 -82.44
N THR A 49 -38.23 -6.53 -81.13
CA THR A 49 -38.03 -7.86 -80.54
C THR A 49 -39.34 -8.45 -80.01
N PRO A 50 -39.68 -9.71 -80.36
CA PRO A 50 -40.82 -10.41 -79.76
C PRO A 50 -40.70 -10.54 -78.24
N VAL A 51 -41.84 -10.52 -77.56
CA VAL A 51 -41.96 -10.74 -76.11
C VAL A 51 -42.17 -12.22 -75.84
N LEU A 52 -41.32 -12.81 -75.00
CA LEU A 52 -41.54 -14.17 -74.50
C LEU A 52 -42.57 -14.12 -73.36
N CYS A 53 -43.69 -14.81 -73.51
CA CYS A 53 -44.75 -14.87 -72.52
C CYS A 53 -44.35 -15.79 -71.36
N ALA A 54 -44.71 -15.41 -70.14
CA ALA A 54 -44.36 -16.14 -68.93
C ALA A 54 -44.96 -17.57 -68.91
N ILE A 55 -46.17 -17.73 -69.44
CA ILE A 55 -46.88 -19.02 -69.48
C ILE A 55 -47.27 -19.40 -70.90
N ALA A 56 -48.04 -18.54 -71.58
CA ALA A 56 -48.51 -18.78 -72.94
C ALA A 56 -48.88 -17.47 -73.64
N CYS A 57 -48.97 -17.49 -74.96
CA CYS A 57 -49.57 -16.42 -75.77
C CYS A 57 -50.94 -16.90 -76.29
N VAL A 58 -52.01 -16.21 -75.92
CA VAL A 58 -53.39 -16.54 -76.34
C VAL A 58 -54.06 -15.27 -76.84
N ASP A 59 -54.69 -15.35 -78.02
CA ASP A 59 -55.45 -14.26 -78.65
C ASP A 59 -54.72 -12.89 -78.69
N GLY A 60 -53.41 -12.92 -78.98
CA GLY A 60 -52.62 -11.69 -79.10
C GLY A 60 -52.21 -11.06 -77.75
N SER A 61 -52.31 -11.80 -76.65
CA SER A 61 -51.87 -11.36 -75.32
C SER A 61 -51.06 -12.44 -74.60
N CYS A 62 -50.08 -12.01 -73.81
CA CYS A 62 -49.35 -12.93 -72.94
C CYS A 62 -50.17 -13.25 -71.68
N VAL A 63 -50.27 -14.52 -71.34
CA VAL A 63 -50.75 -15.01 -70.05
C VAL A 63 -49.62 -14.80 -69.02
N PRO A 64 -49.78 -13.85 -68.07
CA PRO A 64 -48.72 -13.48 -67.13
C PRO A 64 -48.52 -14.51 -66.01
N CYS A 65 -49.52 -15.37 -65.74
CA CYS A 65 -49.48 -16.30 -64.62
C CYS A 65 -50.42 -17.50 -64.82
N LYS A 66 -50.14 -18.59 -64.11
CA LYS A 66 -51.01 -19.77 -64.06
C LYS A 66 -52.06 -19.57 -62.96
N ASN A 67 -53.34 -19.77 -63.27
CA ASN A 67 -54.41 -19.67 -62.26
C ASN A 67 -54.10 -20.45 -60.98
N GLY A 68 -54.26 -19.77 -59.84
CA GLY A 68 -53.93 -20.28 -58.51
C GLY A 68 -52.46 -20.12 -58.09
N ALA A 69 -51.57 -19.65 -58.98
CA ALA A 69 -50.23 -19.25 -58.58
C ALA A 69 -50.29 -18.08 -57.61
N VAL A 70 -49.35 -18.07 -56.67
CA VAL A 70 -49.19 -17.02 -55.65
C VAL A 70 -47.77 -16.50 -55.77
N GLU A 71 -47.61 -15.18 -55.73
CA GLU A 71 -46.31 -14.53 -55.66
C GLU A 71 -46.35 -13.37 -54.67
N CYS A 72 -45.21 -13.07 -54.05
CA CYS A 72 -45.04 -11.80 -53.37
C CYS A 72 -44.36 -10.80 -54.30
N ARG A 73 -44.94 -9.61 -54.41
CA ARG A 73 -44.36 -8.46 -55.10
C ARG A 73 -44.75 -7.18 -54.36
N ASP A 74 -43.82 -6.23 -54.27
CA ASP A 74 -44.05 -4.91 -53.67
C ASP A 74 -44.67 -4.94 -52.25
N GLY A 75 -44.27 -5.91 -51.43
CA GLY A 75 -44.78 -6.05 -50.06
C GLY A 75 -46.24 -6.51 -49.97
N ALA A 76 -46.77 -7.16 -51.00
CA ALA A 76 -48.11 -7.74 -50.99
C ALA A 76 -48.11 -9.13 -51.65
N ILE A 77 -49.03 -9.99 -51.20
CA ILE A 77 -49.33 -11.25 -51.88
C ILE A 77 -50.28 -10.96 -53.05
N TYR A 78 -49.89 -11.42 -54.23
CA TYR A 78 -50.72 -11.48 -55.42
C TYR A 78 -51.10 -12.93 -55.70
N THR A 79 -52.34 -13.14 -56.13
CA THR A 79 -52.84 -14.45 -56.58
C THR A 79 -53.30 -14.32 -58.02
N CYS A 80 -52.91 -15.28 -58.85
CA CYS A 80 -53.35 -15.35 -60.23
C CYS A 80 -54.80 -15.84 -60.29
N VAL A 81 -55.71 -15.00 -60.76
CA VAL A 81 -57.14 -15.31 -60.93
C VAL A 81 -57.59 -14.81 -62.29
N ASP A 82 -58.16 -15.70 -63.09
CA ASP A 82 -58.54 -15.47 -64.48
C ASP A 82 -57.35 -14.98 -65.32
N ASP A 83 -56.21 -15.66 -65.17
CA ASP A 83 -54.96 -15.39 -65.89
C ASP A 83 -54.40 -13.97 -65.66
N ALA A 84 -54.78 -13.33 -64.55
CA ALA A 84 -54.29 -12.01 -64.14
C ALA A 84 -53.87 -11.99 -62.67
N TRP A 85 -52.75 -11.30 -62.38
CA TRP A 85 -52.32 -11.07 -61.00
C TRP A 85 -53.26 -10.10 -60.29
N LYS A 86 -54.00 -10.59 -59.30
CA LYS A 86 -54.85 -9.78 -58.43
C LYS A 86 -54.20 -9.67 -57.05
N LYS A 87 -54.11 -8.45 -56.52
CA LYS A 87 -53.63 -8.21 -55.17
C LYS A 87 -54.57 -8.89 -54.19
N TYR A 88 -54.06 -9.84 -53.42
CA TYR A 88 -54.85 -10.57 -52.43
C TYR A 88 -54.76 -9.90 -51.06
N LYS A 89 -53.55 -9.58 -50.60
CA LYS A 89 -53.32 -9.05 -49.25
C LYS A 89 -52.03 -8.22 -49.18
N ASP A 90 -52.09 -7.08 -48.50
CA ASP A 90 -50.90 -6.33 -48.08
C ASP A 90 -50.13 -7.06 -46.99
N CYS A 91 -48.80 -7.09 -47.11
CA CYS A 91 -47.87 -7.58 -46.09
C CYS A 91 -47.02 -6.40 -45.58
N PRO A 92 -47.51 -5.63 -44.59
CA PRO A 92 -46.78 -4.49 -44.01
C PRO A 92 -45.38 -4.83 -43.51
N SER A 93 -45.13 -6.12 -43.22
CA SER A 93 -43.87 -6.65 -42.68
C SER A 93 -43.03 -7.41 -43.71
N GLY A 94 -43.35 -7.28 -45.02
CA GLY A 94 -42.69 -8.06 -46.08
C GLY A 94 -43.22 -9.49 -46.21
N CYS A 95 -42.77 -10.19 -47.24
CA CYS A 95 -43.17 -11.58 -47.49
C CYS A 95 -42.00 -12.54 -47.26
N ASP A 96 -42.33 -13.76 -46.85
CA ASP A 96 -41.42 -14.91 -46.84
C ASP A 96 -41.95 -15.94 -47.84
N GLY A 97 -41.36 -15.97 -49.03
CA GLY A 97 -41.89 -16.74 -50.17
C GLY A 97 -43.31 -16.29 -50.56
N ASN A 98 -44.28 -17.20 -50.45
CA ASN A 98 -45.68 -17.01 -50.86
C ASN A 98 -46.63 -16.68 -49.69
N THR A 99 -46.10 -16.34 -48.51
CA THR A 99 -46.89 -15.91 -47.35
C THR A 99 -46.39 -14.56 -46.84
N CYS A 100 -47.25 -13.80 -46.14
CA CYS A 100 -46.74 -12.67 -45.37
C CYS A 100 -45.85 -13.22 -44.26
N GLY A 101 -44.58 -12.81 -44.24
CA GLY A 101 -43.63 -13.23 -43.22
C GLY A 101 -44.10 -12.70 -41.87
N LEU A 102 -44.11 -13.55 -40.84
CA LEU A 102 -44.22 -13.08 -39.46
C LEU A 102 -42.91 -12.37 -39.12
N TYR A 103 -43.01 -11.13 -38.64
CA TYR A 103 -41.87 -10.33 -38.19
C TYR A 103 -41.20 -11.01 -36.99
N ARG A 104 -40.17 -11.84 -37.23
CA ARG A 104 -39.27 -12.28 -36.17
C ARG A 104 -38.17 -11.25 -36.01
N VAL A 105 -38.26 -10.42 -34.96
CA VAL A 105 -37.24 -9.40 -34.64
C VAL A 105 -35.94 -10.05 -34.18
N CYS A 106 -36.05 -11.23 -33.59
CA CYS A 106 -34.96 -11.98 -32.99
C CYS A 106 -35.33 -13.46 -32.88
N ALA A 107 -34.32 -14.32 -32.76
CA ALA A 107 -34.53 -15.73 -32.47
C ALA A 107 -34.77 -15.92 -30.97
N ALA A 108 -35.76 -16.74 -30.58
CA ALA A 108 -36.08 -16.97 -29.17
C ALA A 108 -34.84 -17.40 -28.37
N GLY A 109 -34.61 -16.75 -27.24
CA GLY A 109 -33.45 -16.98 -26.38
C GLY A 109 -32.14 -16.33 -26.87
N ALA A 110 -32.11 -15.72 -28.07
CA ALA A 110 -30.97 -14.91 -28.47
C ALA A 110 -30.78 -13.76 -27.47
N GLN A 111 -29.52 -13.45 -27.19
CA GLN A 111 -29.11 -12.33 -26.36
C GLN A 111 -28.44 -11.27 -27.21
N LYS A 112 -28.60 -10.01 -26.83
CA LYS A 112 -27.81 -8.90 -27.34
C LYS A 112 -27.51 -7.94 -26.21
N CYS A 113 -26.43 -7.20 -26.34
CA CYS A 113 -26.29 -5.95 -25.61
C CYS A 113 -26.61 -4.76 -26.51
N ASP A 114 -27.32 -3.79 -25.96
CA ASP A 114 -27.67 -2.55 -26.61
C ASP A 114 -27.74 -1.44 -25.55
N GLU A 115 -27.20 -0.25 -25.82
CA GLU A 115 -27.23 0.90 -24.91
C GLU A 115 -26.85 0.59 -23.44
N ASN A 116 -25.80 -0.22 -23.21
CA ASN A 116 -25.37 -0.68 -21.88
C ASN A 116 -26.43 -1.47 -21.10
N ALA A 117 -27.28 -2.21 -21.81
CA ALA A 117 -28.24 -3.13 -21.21
C ALA A 117 -28.23 -4.47 -21.96
N GLU A 118 -28.42 -5.54 -21.20
CA GLU A 118 -28.61 -6.88 -21.74
C GLU A 118 -30.08 -7.07 -22.11
N PHE A 119 -30.31 -7.61 -23.31
CA PHE A 119 -31.63 -7.97 -23.81
C PHE A 119 -31.69 -9.46 -24.17
N VAL A 120 -32.82 -10.08 -23.87
CA VAL A 120 -33.13 -11.46 -24.28
C VAL A 120 -34.35 -11.43 -25.20
N CYS A 121 -34.31 -12.18 -26.29
CA CYS A 121 -35.44 -12.33 -27.17
C CYS A 121 -36.50 -13.27 -26.56
N LYS A 122 -37.68 -12.73 -26.25
CA LYS A 122 -38.86 -13.51 -25.84
C LYS A 122 -40.05 -13.12 -26.70
N ASN A 123 -40.83 -14.11 -27.13
CA ASN A 123 -42.02 -13.92 -27.97
C ASN A 123 -41.75 -13.03 -29.21
N ASP A 124 -40.62 -13.30 -29.89
CA ASP A 124 -40.15 -12.55 -31.06
C ASP A 124 -39.90 -11.04 -30.80
N ALA A 125 -39.69 -10.62 -29.55
CA ALA A 125 -39.37 -9.25 -29.14
C ALA A 125 -38.17 -9.19 -28.17
N TRP A 126 -37.39 -8.10 -28.24
CA TRP A 126 -36.29 -7.85 -27.31
C TRP A 126 -36.81 -7.34 -25.97
N GLU A 127 -36.58 -8.09 -24.91
CA GLU A 127 -36.88 -7.68 -23.54
C GLU A 127 -35.58 -7.37 -22.80
N LYS A 128 -35.50 -6.20 -22.16
CA LYS A 128 -34.39 -5.83 -21.29
C LYS A 128 -34.40 -6.72 -20.05
N VAL A 129 -33.27 -7.34 -19.72
CA VAL A 129 -33.13 -8.23 -18.55
C VAL A 129 -32.23 -7.64 -17.47
N ALA A 130 -31.22 -6.85 -17.84
CA ALA A 130 -30.32 -6.21 -16.89
C ALA A 130 -29.79 -4.88 -17.44
N ASP A 131 -29.55 -3.93 -16.56
CA ASP A 131 -28.65 -2.81 -16.80
C ASP A 131 -27.22 -3.28 -16.59
N CYS A 132 -26.29 -2.88 -17.46
CA CYS A 132 -24.88 -3.24 -17.40
C CYS A 132 -24.05 -1.99 -17.07
N PRO A 133 -23.75 -1.71 -15.79
CA PRO A 133 -23.03 -0.51 -15.37
C PRO A 133 -21.66 -0.33 -16.03
N TYR A 134 -21.01 -1.44 -16.38
CA TYR A 134 -19.68 -1.48 -17.02
C TYR A 134 -19.77 -1.73 -18.53
N GLY A 135 -20.96 -1.59 -19.12
CA GLY A 135 -21.23 -1.99 -20.50
C GLY A 135 -21.24 -3.51 -20.68
N CYS A 136 -21.16 -3.98 -21.91
CA CYS A 136 -21.24 -5.41 -22.26
C CYS A 136 -20.11 -5.85 -23.17
N ASN A 137 -19.89 -7.17 -23.24
CA ASN A 137 -19.14 -7.80 -24.31
C ASN A 137 -20.09 -8.72 -25.09
N ASP A 138 -20.31 -8.40 -26.37
CA ASP A 138 -21.30 -9.03 -27.24
C ASP A 138 -22.72 -9.05 -26.65
N ALA A 139 -23.03 -10.12 -25.91
CA ALA A 139 -24.36 -10.43 -25.41
C ALA A 139 -24.46 -10.43 -23.87
N GLU A 140 -23.34 -10.31 -23.15
CA GLU A 140 -23.29 -10.39 -21.68
C GLU A 140 -22.82 -9.08 -21.05
N CYS A 141 -23.40 -8.69 -19.90
CA CYS A 141 -22.87 -7.57 -19.11
C CYS A 141 -21.42 -7.84 -18.66
N LYS A 142 -20.58 -6.81 -18.74
CA LYS A 142 -19.27 -6.82 -18.07
C LYS A 142 -19.47 -6.67 -16.57
N ALA A 143 -18.65 -7.39 -15.81
CA ALA A 143 -18.64 -7.30 -14.34
C ALA A 143 -17.75 -6.15 -13.83
N CYS A 144 -16.90 -5.58 -14.69
CA CYS A 144 -15.87 -4.61 -14.32
C CYS A 144 -15.27 -3.91 -15.55
N ASP A 145 -14.58 -2.80 -15.31
CA ASP A 145 -13.76 -2.09 -16.31
C ASP A 145 -12.37 -2.72 -16.43
N GLU A 146 -11.89 -2.87 -17.67
CA GLU A 146 -10.62 -3.56 -17.98
C GLU A 146 -9.42 -2.97 -17.21
N GLY A 147 -8.62 -3.85 -16.61
CA GLY A 147 -7.43 -3.48 -15.85
C GLY A 147 -7.72 -2.96 -14.43
N THR A 148 -8.98 -2.75 -14.06
CA THR A 148 -9.35 -2.43 -12.68
C THR A 148 -8.95 -3.58 -11.76
N ARG A 149 -8.48 -3.23 -10.55
CA ARG A 149 -8.09 -4.20 -9.53
C ARG A 149 -8.96 -4.04 -8.29
N GLU A 150 -9.26 -5.14 -7.64
CA GLU A 150 -9.95 -5.14 -6.35
C GLU A 150 -9.43 -6.25 -5.45
N CYS A 151 -9.66 -6.10 -4.16
CA CYS A 151 -9.37 -7.14 -3.19
C CYS A 151 -10.64 -7.92 -2.88
N ARG A 152 -10.54 -9.24 -2.91
CA ARG A 152 -11.56 -10.14 -2.36
C ARG A 152 -10.87 -11.06 -1.40
N GLU A 153 -11.20 -10.94 -0.12
CA GLU A 153 -10.47 -11.63 0.96
C GLU A 153 -8.96 -11.32 0.85
N ASP A 154 -8.12 -12.34 0.97
CA ASP A 154 -6.66 -12.24 0.87
C ASP A 154 -6.17 -12.43 -0.57
N ALA A 155 -6.92 -11.97 -1.57
CA ALA A 155 -6.56 -12.13 -2.96
C ALA A 155 -6.83 -10.88 -3.79
N GLU A 156 -5.89 -10.60 -4.69
CA GLU A 156 -6.00 -9.55 -5.69
C GLU A 156 -6.72 -10.12 -6.91
N TYR A 157 -7.77 -9.44 -7.35
CA TYR A 157 -8.49 -9.71 -8.59
C TYR A 157 -8.25 -8.59 -9.59
N MET A 158 -8.11 -8.96 -10.85
CA MET A 158 -8.00 -8.02 -11.97
C MET A 158 -9.12 -8.27 -12.97
N CYS A 159 -9.71 -7.20 -13.47
CA CYS A 159 -10.66 -7.28 -14.57
C CYS A 159 -9.94 -7.57 -15.88
N LEU A 160 -10.22 -8.74 -16.46
CA LEU A 160 -9.70 -9.16 -17.75
C LEU A 160 -10.84 -9.64 -18.64
N SER A 161 -10.97 -9.02 -19.82
CA SER A 161 -12.08 -9.25 -20.76
C SER A 161 -13.45 -9.05 -20.12
N GLY A 162 -13.59 -8.02 -19.27
CA GLY A 162 -14.83 -7.69 -18.58
C GLY A 162 -15.27 -8.69 -17.50
N LYS A 163 -14.40 -9.63 -17.09
CA LYS A 163 -14.64 -10.60 -16.02
C LYS A 163 -13.55 -10.49 -14.95
N TRP A 164 -13.94 -10.60 -13.69
CA TRP A 164 -13.00 -10.64 -12.58
C TRP A 164 -12.22 -11.96 -12.58
N GLN A 165 -10.90 -11.87 -12.66
CA GLN A 165 -10.00 -13.01 -12.61
C GLN A 165 -9.03 -12.85 -11.44
N LEU A 166 -8.69 -13.98 -10.80
CA LEU A 166 -7.70 -14.00 -9.74
C LEU A 166 -6.33 -13.62 -10.34
N ALA A 167 -5.75 -12.52 -9.88
CA ALA A 167 -4.42 -12.10 -10.29
C ALA A 167 -3.35 -12.81 -9.43
N GLN A 168 -3.54 -12.82 -8.11
CA GLN A 168 -2.65 -13.48 -7.16
C GLN A 168 -3.29 -13.62 -5.78
N THR A 169 -2.80 -14.57 -4.99
CA THR A 169 -3.11 -14.68 -3.55
C THR A 169 -2.09 -13.92 -2.72
N CYS A 170 -2.54 -13.20 -1.71
CA CYS A 170 -1.73 -12.31 -0.89
C CYS A 170 -1.52 -12.89 0.51
N GLU A 171 -0.30 -13.35 0.82
CA GLU A 171 0.01 -13.95 2.12
C GLU A 171 -0.20 -12.99 3.31
N LYS A 172 -0.01 -11.69 3.07
CA LYS A 172 -0.13 -10.64 4.10
C LYS A 172 -1.45 -9.85 4.02
N GLY A 173 -2.37 -10.32 3.18
CA GLY A 173 -3.65 -9.66 2.91
C GLY A 173 -3.62 -8.77 1.68
N CYS A 174 -4.80 -8.31 1.27
CA CYS A 174 -5.00 -7.44 0.11
C CYS A 174 -5.70 -6.15 0.55
N ALA A 175 -5.16 -5.01 0.13
CA ALA A 175 -5.79 -3.71 0.34
C ALA A 175 -5.66 -2.84 -0.92
N SER A 176 -6.67 -2.02 -1.20
CA SER A 176 -6.67 -1.08 -2.34
C SER A 176 -6.38 -1.73 -3.70
N GLY A 177 -6.82 -2.98 -3.89
CA GLY A 177 -6.63 -3.74 -5.13
C GLY A 177 -5.21 -4.25 -5.35
N GLN A 178 -4.39 -4.36 -4.29
CA GLN A 178 -3.02 -4.88 -4.36
C GLN A 178 -2.66 -5.69 -3.11
N CYS A 179 -1.77 -6.66 -3.26
CA CYS A 179 -1.20 -7.36 -2.11
C CYS A 179 -0.41 -6.41 -1.21
N THR A 180 -0.67 -6.49 0.09
CA THR A 180 0.06 -5.69 1.07
C THR A 180 1.45 -6.29 1.29
N VAL A 181 2.44 -5.45 1.59
CA VAL A 181 3.78 -5.93 2.00
C VAL A 181 3.90 -6.12 3.51
N CYS A 182 2.90 -5.64 4.25
CA CYS A 182 2.79 -5.72 5.69
C CYS A 182 1.32 -5.66 6.12
N GLN A 183 1.01 -6.23 7.29
CA GLN A 183 -0.31 -6.12 7.91
C GLN A 183 -0.38 -4.88 8.80
N SER A 184 -1.59 -4.33 8.99
CA SER A 184 -1.82 -3.25 9.95
C SER A 184 -1.23 -3.59 11.32
N ASP A 185 -0.60 -2.62 11.96
CA ASP A 185 0.13 -2.73 13.23
C ASP A 185 1.32 -3.70 13.23
N ALA A 186 1.70 -4.27 12.08
CA ALA A 186 2.95 -5.00 11.96
C ALA A 186 4.12 -4.04 12.20
N SER A 187 5.12 -4.53 12.93
CA SER A 187 6.39 -3.85 13.12
C SER A 187 7.48 -4.77 12.61
N LEU A 188 8.55 -4.17 12.11
CA LEU A 188 9.72 -4.86 11.59
C LEU A 188 10.95 -4.11 12.02
N CYS A 189 11.92 -4.79 12.62
CA CYS A 189 13.25 -4.25 12.72
C CYS A 189 14.14 -4.79 11.61
N LYS A 190 14.72 -3.88 10.83
CA LYS A 190 15.68 -4.24 9.79
C LYS A 190 16.81 -3.23 9.74
N ASP A 191 18.04 -3.74 9.70
CA ASP A 191 19.27 -2.93 9.60
C ASP A 191 19.40 -1.87 10.72
N GLY A 192 18.91 -2.20 11.93
CA GLY A 192 18.93 -1.29 13.08
C GLY A 192 17.86 -0.19 13.04
N ILE A 193 16.90 -0.28 12.14
CA ILE A 193 15.79 0.67 11.99
C ILE A 193 14.48 -0.07 12.27
N ARG A 194 13.64 0.50 13.13
CA ARG A 194 12.26 0.04 13.33
C ARG A 194 11.37 0.64 12.26
N TYR A 195 10.59 -0.21 11.59
CA TYR A 195 9.53 0.15 10.66
C TYR A 195 8.18 -0.22 11.25
N GLY A 196 7.16 0.59 10.96
CA GLY A 196 5.75 0.28 11.17
C GLY A 196 5.08 0.07 9.82
N CYS A 197 4.01 -0.72 9.81
CA CYS A 197 3.15 -0.78 8.65
C CYS A 197 2.14 0.36 8.68
N ASP A 198 2.23 1.26 7.71
CA ASP A 198 1.25 2.33 7.48
C ASP A 198 0.84 2.32 6.01
N ASP A 199 -0.46 2.39 5.77
CA ASP A 199 -1.09 2.25 4.44
C ASP A 199 -0.46 1.13 3.57
N ASN A 200 -0.28 -0.05 4.16
CA ASN A 200 0.27 -1.25 3.51
C ASN A 200 1.74 -1.13 3.06
N ALA A 201 2.46 -0.13 3.56
CA ALA A 201 3.88 0.08 3.30
C ALA A 201 4.70 0.10 4.60
N TRP A 202 5.95 -0.36 4.52
CA TRP A 202 6.90 -0.21 5.62
C TRP A 202 7.37 1.23 5.71
N VAL A 203 6.91 1.93 6.75
CA VAL A 203 7.30 3.30 7.05
C VAL A 203 8.28 3.30 8.21
N LYS A 204 9.33 4.10 8.08
CA LYS A 204 10.37 4.23 9.11
C LYS A 204 9.80 4.90 10.36
N ASN A 205 9.94 4.22 11.51
CA ASN A 205 9.52 4.74 12.81
C ASN A 205 10.69 5.36 13.58
N GLU A 206 11.78 4.62 13.78
CA GLU A 206 12.88 5.02 14.66
C GLU A 206 14.20 4.35 14.26
N GLU A 207 15.32 5.06 14.39
CA GLU A 207 16.66 4.47 14.28
C GLU A 207 17.14 4.00 15.65
N CYS A 208 17.40 2.71 15.79
CA CYS A 208 17.87 2.12 17.03
C CYS A 208 19.40 2.18 17.11
N ALA A 209 19.95 3.16 17.85
CA ALA A 209 21.39 3.37 17.98
C ALA A 209 22.19 2.14 18.46
N ARG A 210 21.55 1.20 19.15
CA ARG A 210 22.15 -0.04 19.66
C ARG A 210 21.54 -1.30 19.05
N GLY A 211 20.91 -1.15 17.89
CA GLY A 211 20.09 -2.19 17.27
C GLY A 211 18.78 -2.41 18.01
N CYS A 212 18.00 -3.36 17.51
CA CYS A 212 16.70 -3.69 18.06
C CYS A 212 16.78 -4.82 19.09
N LEU A 213 15.88 -4.75 20.05
CA LEU A 213 15.59 -5.85 20.96
C LEU A 213 14.76 -6.90 20.22
N ASP A 214 13.71 -6.44 19.57
CA ASP A 214 12.79 -7.20 18.71
C ASP A 214 12.23 -6.28 17.61
N ASP A 215 11.24 -6.74 16.85
CA ASP A 215 10.63 -5.94 15.78
C ASP A 215 9.89 -4.69 16.24
N ARG A 216 9.56 -4.57 17.54
CA ARG A 216 8.77 -3.48 18.13
C ARG A 216 9.61 -2.52 18.97
N GLN A 217 10.76 -2.94 19.47
CA GLN A 217 11.51 -2.17 20.47
C GLN A 217 13.01 -2.02 20.13
N CYS A 218 13.53 -0.80 20.31
CA CYS A 218 14.97 -0.53 20.30
C CYS A 218 15.63 -0.94 21.62
N ARG A 219 16.88 -1.41 21.58
CA ARG A 219 17.64 -1.70 22.81
C ARG A 219 17.91 -0.43 23.60
N GLY A 220 17.56 -0.44 24.89
CA GLY A 220 17.88 0.65 25.81
C GLY A 220 19.38 0.74 26.09
N CYS A 221 20.05 -0.41 26.20
CA CYS A 221 21.48 -0.51 26.46
C CYS A 221 22.06 -1.83 25.92
N THR A 222 23.39 -1.89 25.76
CA THR A 222 24.07 -3.12 25.34
C THR A 222 24.15 -4.09 26.51
N PRO A 223 23.71 -5.36 26.38
CA PRO A 223 23.72 -6.32 27.49
C PRO A 223 25.08 -6.41 28.18
N ASN A 224 25.09 -6.39 29.52
CA ASN A 224 26.27 -6.39 30.39
C ASN A 224 27.21 -5.19 30.25
N ALA A 225 26.86 -4.16 29.44
CA ALA A 225 27.60 -2.91 29.48
C ALA A 225 27.54 -2.32 30.89
N GLN A 226 28.63 -1.69 31.29
CA GLN A 226 28.75 -1.00 32.57
C GLN A 226 28.86 0.50 32.32
N LYS A 227 28.30 1.29 33.24
CA LYS A 227 28.52 2.74 33.30
C LYS A 227 28.46 3.18 34.75
N CYS A 228 29.06 4.32 35.04
CA CYS A 228 28.79 5.04 36.28
C CYS A 228 28.04 6.31 35.92
N ASP A 229 26.82 6.46 36.42
CA ASP A 229 25.92 7.56 36.08
C ASP A 229 25.11 7.96 37.32
N ASN A 230 24.83 9.25 37.48
CA ASN A 230 24.17 9.80 38.68
C ASN A 230 24.76 9.32 40.03
N GLY A 231 26.08 9.13 40.09
CA GLY A 231 26.78 8.72 41.31
C GLY A 231 26.60 7.24 41.66
N ALA A 232 26.26 6.38 40.70
CA ALA A 232 26.14 4.95 40.91
C ALA A 232 26.71 4.15 39.74
N GLU A 233 27.38 3.04 40.04
CA GLU A 233 27.69 2.00 39.08
C GLU A 233 26.37 1.32 38.63
N MET A 234 26.25 1.13 37.33
CA MET A 234 25.10 0.50 36.69
C MET A 234 25.55 -0.56 35.70
N ILE A 235 24.77 -1.64 35.60
CA ILE A 235 24.92 -2.67 34.59
C ILE A 235 23.65 -2.75 33.74
N CYS A 236 23.80 -2.98 32.45
CA CYS A 236 22.66 -3.22 31.57
C CYS A 236 22.18 -4.67 31.69
N THR A 237 20.98 -4.86 32.24
CA THR A 237 20.29 -6.15 32.34
C THR A 237 18.87 -5.97 31.83
N ASP A 238 18.38 -6.90 31.01
CA ASP A 238 17.04 -6.85 30.41
C ASP A 238 16.76 -5.52 29.69
N ASP A 239 17.74 -5.04 28.91
CA ASP A 239 17.71 -3.77 28.17
C ASP A 239 17.46 -2.50 29.02
N ALA A 240 17.64 -2.61 30.33
CA ALA A 240 17.54 -1.49 31.28
C ALA A 240 18.79 -1.36 32.15
N TRP A 241 19.16 -0.12 32.49
CA TRP A 241 20.26 0.15 33.41
C TRP A 241 19.83 -0.12 34.86
N GLN A 242 20.48 -1.07 35.50
CA GLN A 242 20.26 -1.44 36.90
C GLN A 242 21.42 -0.96 37.76
N THR A 243 21.11 -0.29 38.88
CA THR A 243 22.13 0.14 39.84
C THR A 243 22.71 -1.07 40.56
N THR A 244 24.03 -1.24 40.48
CA THR A 244 24.75 -2.28 41.22
C THR A 244 25.30 -1.76 42.54
N LYS A 245 25.79 -0.51 42.56
CA LYS A 245 26.43 0.10 43.73
C LYS A 245 26.35 1.62 43.68
N THR A 246 26.02 2.27 44.79
CA THR A 246 26.12 3.72 44.94
C THR A 246 27.56 4.13 45.27
N CYS A 247 28.05 5.18 44.62
CA CYS A 247 29.42 5.66 44.76
C CYS A 247 29.50 6.82 45.75
N GLU A 248 30.01 6.56 46.96
CA GLU A 248 30.20 7.57 48.01
C GLU A 248 31.07 8.75 47.55
N PHE A 249 32.13 8.46 46.79
CA PHE A 249 33.09 9.47 46.33
C PHE A 249 32.88 9.89 44.85
N GLY A 250 31.76 9.50 44.24
CA GLY A 250 31.45 9.77 42.84
C GLY A 250 32.07 8.76 41.86
N CYS A 251 31.93 9.05 40.57
CA CYS A 251 32.34 8.16 39.48
C CYS A 251 33.76 8.46 38.98
N ASN A 252 34.44 7.41 38.52
CA ASN A 252 35.65 7.46 37.70
C ASN A 252 35.48 6.51 36.51
N GLY A 253 35.19 7.06 35.33
CA GLY A 253 34.82 6.27 34.16
C GLY A 253 33.51 5.51 34.39
N ASP A 254 33.55 4.19 34.26
CA ASP A 254 32.42 3.27 34.45
C ASP A 254 32.32 2.69 35.88
N LYS A 255 33.18 3.10 36.81
CA LYS A 255 33.25 2.60 38.19
C LYS A 255 33.18 3.69 39.26
N CYS A 256 32.91 3.28 40.50
CA CYS A 256 32.97 4.13 41.67
C CYS A 256 34.41 4.47 42.04
N ARG A 257 34.62 5.71 42.48
CA ARG A 257 35.87 6.10 43.12
C ARG A 257 36.09 5.36 44.43
N THR A 258 37.33 4.96 44.67
CA THR A 258 37.79 4.32 45.91
C THR A 258 38.00 5.36 47.03
N CYS A 259 38.37 6.58 46.65
CA CYS A 259 38.63 7.68 47.59
C CYS A 259 38.29 9.04 46.97
N LYS A 260 38.06 10.05 47.81
CA LYS A 260 37.86 11.43 47.36
C LYS A 260 39.21 12.06 47.00
N GLU A 261 39.32 12.70 45.84
CA GLU A 261 40.58 13.34 45.41
C GLU A 261 41.16 14.25 46.51
N GLY A 262 42.44 14.08 46.83
CA GLY A 262 43.12 14.84 47.87
C GLY A 262 42.78 14.42 49.31
N GLN A 263 41.88 13.45 49.51
CA GLN A 263 41.61 12.88 50.82
C GLN A 263 42.88 12.24 51.36
N LYS A 264 43.19 12.57 52.61
CA LYS A 264 44.27 11.95 53.36
C LYS A 264 43.72 10.90 54.31
N SER A 265 44.44 9.80 54.46
CA SER A 265 44.20 8.78 55.48
C SER A 265 45.55 8.23 55.96
N CYS A 266 45.54 7.27 56.88
CA CYS A 266 46.75 6.64 57.39
C CYS A 266 46.72 5.14 57.12
N ASP A 267 47.85 4.58 56.69
CA ASP A 267 48.12 3.14 56.64
C ASP A 267 49.45 2.88 57.33
N GLY A 268 49.38 2.45 58.61
CA GLY A 268 50.55 2.35 59.49
C GLY A 268 51.24 3.70 59.70
N GLU A 269 52.53 3.78 59.39
CA GLU A 269 53.37 4.97 59.52
C GLU A 269 53.38 5.85 58.26
N PHE A 270 52.39 5.72 57.38
CA PHE A 270 52.32 6.51 56.15
C PHE A 270 51.02 7.30 56.04
N VAL A 271 51.15 8.57 55.64
CA VAL A 271 50.01 9.34 55.12
C VAL A 271 49.70 8.84 53.72
N MET A 272 48.50 8.32 53.54
CA MET A 272 47.94 7.96 52.24
C MET A 272 47.21 9.17 51.66
N LEU A 273 47.53 9.54 50.43
CA LEU A 273 46.86 10.58 49.66
C LEU A 273 46.11 9.93 48.51
N CYS A 274 44.82 10.24 48.39
CA CYS A 274 44.07 9.87 47.20
C CYS A 274 44.53 10.70 46.01
N VAL A 275 45.15 10.05 45.03
CA VAL A 275 45.56 10.65 43.76
C VAL A 275 44.89 9.87 42.64
N GLY A 276 43.99 10.55 41.93
CA GLY A 276 43.10 9.91 40.96
C GLY A 276 42.07 9.01 41.65
N ASP A 277 42.34 7.70 41.64
CA ASP A 277 41.44 6.68 42.19
C ASP A 277 42.14 5.65 43.08
N GLY A 278 43.42 5.92 43.40
CA GLY A 278 44.24 5.10 44.26
C GLY A 278 44.72 5.88 45.47
N LEU A 279 44.72 5.23 46.63
CA LEU A 279 45.44 5.71 47.80
C LEU A 279 46.92 5.44 47.60
N MET A 280 47.72 6.50 47.53
CA MET A 280 49.18 6.42 47.38
C MET A 280 49.88 6.93 48.63
N ARG A 281 50.98 6.29 49.04
CA ARG A 281 51.82 6.81 50.14
C ARG A 281 52.39 8.16 49.71
N SER A 282 52.15 9.18 50.53
CA SER A 282 52.58 10.56 50.27
C SER A 282 53.71 11.01 51.20
N GLU A 283 53.69 10.57 52.46
CA GLU A 283 54.62 10.98 53.50
C GLU A 283 54.81 9.82 54.49
N HIS A 284 56.03 9.65 55.01
CA HIS A 284 56.33 8.74 56.13
C HIS A 284 56.32 9.53 57.43
N CYS A 285 55.71 8.96 58.47
CA CYS A 285 55.57 9.57 59.77
C CYS A 285 56.37 8.78 60.81
N ASP A 286 57.55 9.29 61.15
CA ASP A 286 58.46 8.66 62.13
C ASP A 286 57.79 8.45 63.51
N ASN A 287 56.79 9.26 63.84
CA ASN A 287 56.05 9.22 65.12
C ASN A 287 54.61 8.69 64.96
N GLY A 288 54.32 8.00 63.86
CA GLY A 288 53.00 7.47 63.54
C GLY A 288 52.07 8.48 62.85
N CYS A 289 51.01 7.94 62.23
CA CYS A 289 50.03 8.70 61.45
C CYS A 289 48.64 8.59 62.09
N ARG A 290 47.93 9.71 62.18
CA ARG A 290 46.52 9.74 62.60
C ARG A 290 45.71 10.73 61.76
N ASP A 291 44.50 10.33 61.37
CA ASP A 291 43.53 11.17 60.64
C ASP A 291 44.09 11.85 59.38
N GLY A 292 45.02 11.17 58.68
CA GLY A 292 45.63 11.67 57.44
C GLY A 292 46.75 12.70 57.65
N ALA A 293 47.34 12.77 58.84
CA ALA A 293 48.49 13.62 59.13
C ALA A 293 49.53 12.87 59.99
N CYS A 294 50.79 13.25 59.84
CA CYS A 294 51.83 12.80 60.77
C CYS A 294 51.60 13.42 62.15
N LEU A 295 51.75 12.59 63.17
CA LEU A 295 51.75 13.06 64.54
C LEU A 295 53.00 13.93 64.73
N VAL A 296 52.77 15.21 65.00
CA VAL A 296 53.80 16.10 65.49
C VAL A 296 53.85 15.98 67.01
N ASP A 297 55.04 15.95 67.56
CA ASP A 297 55.22 16.17 68.99
C ASP A 297 54.85 17.62 69.32
N ALA A 298 54.28 17.89 70.49
CA ALA A 298 53.73 19.21 70.86
C ALA A 298 54.79 20.35 70.86
N ASN A 299 56.05 19.98 70.69
CA ASN A 299 57.24 20.82 70.64
C ASN A 299 57.92 20.85 69.25
N GLY A 300 57.47 20.06 68.27
CA GLY A 300 57.91 20.09 66.87
C GLY A 300 59.33 19.54 66.61
N ASN A 301 59.84 18.64 67.46
CA ASN A 301 61.18 18.04 67.34
C ASN A 301 61.21 16.56 66.94
N GLY A 302 60.07 15.98 66.52
CA GLY A 302 59.98 14.66 65.92
C GLY A 302 60.39 13.47 66.82
N MET A 303 60.27 13.55 68.15
CA MET A 303 60.52 12.39 69.02
C MET A 303 59.46 12.22 70.10
N TRP A 304 58.74 11.10 70.07
CA TRP A 304 58.15 10.52 71.28
C TRP A 304 59.28 9.88 72.10
N ASP A 305 59.79 10.60 73.10
CA ASP A 305 60.65 9.95 74.10
C ASP A 305 59.79 9.26 75.17
N GLY A 306 60.33 8.21 75.80
CA GLY A 306 59.60 7.27 76.66
C GLY A 306 59.06 7.84 77.97
N TYR A 307 58.96 9.18 78.09
CA TYR A 307 58.48 9.90 79.26
C TYR A 307 57.22 10.75 78.99
N GLU A 308 56.66 10.70 77.78
CA GLU A 308 55.43 11.42 77.45
C GLU A 308 54.22 10.47 77.54
N THR A 309 53.44 10.58 78.63
CA THR A 309 52.16 9.87 78.71
C THR A 309 51.02 10.74 78.15
N ALA A 310 49.96 10.08 77.65
CA ALA A 310 48.87 10.73 76.94
C ALA A 310 48.04 11.74 77.77
N SER A 311 48.29 11.86 79.07
CA SER A 311 47.63 12.82 79.96
C SER A 311 48.21 14.24 79.90
N ASP A 312 49.40 14.44 79.31
CA ASP A 312 50.22 15.60 79.72
C ASP A 312 50.32 16.73 78.68
N ARG A 313 49.56 16.69 77.58
CA ARG A 313 49.71 17.68 76.50
C ARG A 313 48.43 18.43 76.19
N GLY A 314 48.45 19.74 76.50
CA GLY A 314 47.36 20.67 76.20
C GLY A 314 46.16 20.56 77.14
N GLN A 315 46.25 19.71 78.16
CA GLN A 315 45.26 19.68 79.24
C GLN A 315 45.35 20.99 80.01
N ASN A 316 44.20 21.64 80.18
CA ASN A 316 44.14 22.86 80.96
C ASN A 316 44.56 22.58 82.40
N CYS A 317 45.40 23.44 82.95
CA CYS A 317 45.87 23.36 84.33
C CYS A 317 45.70 24.72 85.01
N ASN A 318 45.40 24.69 86.30
CA ASN A 318 45.34 25.88 87.17
C ASN A 318 46.51 25.94 88.16
N GLY A 319 47.34 24.89 88.20
CA GLY A 319 48.50 24.77 89.08
C GLY A 319 49.39 23.60 88.67
N ASP A 320 50.64 23.61 89.16
CA ASP A 320 51.65 22.61 88.83
C ASP A 320 51.34 21.21 89.39
N ASP A 321 50.51 21.12 90.42
CA ASP A 321 50.02 19.86 91.01
C ASP A 321 49.11 19.05 90.06
N GLU A 322 48.60 19.69 89.01
CA GLU A 322 47.78 19.07 87.97
C GLU A 322 48.63 18.55 86.78
N CYS A 323 49.96 18.75 86.81
CA CYS A 323 50.87 18.40 85.72
C CYS A 323 52.08 17.57 86.21
N GLU A 324 52.53 16.58 85.44
CA GLU A 324 53.69 15.76 85.83
C GLU A 324 55.06 16.49 85.75
N GLN A 325 55.11 17.63 85.07
CA GLN A 325 56.34 18.38 84.81
C GLN A 325 56.21 19.87 85.13
N PHE A 326 55.21 20.56 84.55
CA PHE A 326 54.97 21.98 84.74
C PHE A 326 53.62 22.42 84.15
N CYS A 327 52.94 23.38 84.78
CA CYS A 327 51.80 24.11 84.23
C CYS A 327 52.24 25.48 83.69
N ASP A 328 52.21 25.70 82.37
CA ASP A 328 52.57 27.01 81.79
C ASP A 328 51.50 28.05 82.15
N ALA A 329 51.76 28.83 83.20
CA ALA A 329 50.83 29.85 83.70
C ALA A 329 50.44 30.91 82.65
N THR A 330 51.22 31.06 81.58
CA THR A 330 50.90 31.98 80.47
C THR A 330 49.85 31.40 79.52
N LYS A 331 49.80 30.07 79.42
CA LYS A 331 48.93 29.34 78.49
C LYS A 331 47.82 28.55 79.19
N GLY A 332 47.93 28.34 80.50
CA GLY A 332 47.02 27.54 81.31
C GLY A 332 46.99 26.07 80.90
N VAL A 333 48.11 25.51 80.41
CA VAL A 333 48.19 24.10 79.99
C VAL A 333 49.49 23.43 80.46
N CYS A 334 49.45 22.12 80.70
CA CYS A 334 50.64 21.36 81.04
C CYS A 334 51.69 21.40 79.92
N SER A 335 52.97 21.59 80.30
CA SER A 335 54.11 21.81 79.42
C SER A 335 55.35 21.09 79.95
N THR A 336 56.27 20.75 79.05
CA THR A 336 57.58 20.16 79.38
C THR A 336 58.74 21.14 79.20
N LYS A 337 58.45 22.39 78.83
CA LYS A 337 59.45 23.46 78.66
C LYS A 337 59.50 24.35 79.91
N CYS A 338 60.70 24.57 80.40
CA CYS A 338 61.01 25.47 81.51
C CYS A 338 62.08 26.49 81.10
N ARG A 339 62.19 27.57 81.85
CA ARG A 339 63.23 28.61 81.73
C ARG A 339 64.11 28.68 82.96
N ALA A 340 63.62 28.20 84.10
CA ALA A 340 64.30 28.15 85.37
C ALA A 340 63.81 26.93 86.16
N ASP A 341 64.60 26.47 87.12
CA ASP A 341 64.28 25.31 87.97
C ASP A 341 62.98 25.51 88.77
N GLU A 342 62.66 26.75 89.10
CA GLU A 342 61.46 27.16 89.85
C GLU A 342 60.15 26.93 89.08
N GLU A 343 60.24 26.75 87.75
CA GLU A 343 59.11 26.41 86.90
C GLU A 343 58.88 24.89 86.83
N CYS A 344 59.72 24.06 87.45
CA CYS A 344 59.52 22.62 87.43
C CYS A 344 58.81 22.13 88.69
N VAL A 345 57.95 21.10 88.54
CA VAL A 345 57.35 20.42 89.70
C VAL A 345 58.46 19.90 90.64
N GLU A 346 58.15 19.86 91.94
CA GLU A 346 59.11 19.55 93.00
C GLU A 346 59.88 18.24 92.72
N GLY A 347 61.22 18.30 92.77
CA GLY A 347 62.11 17.17 92.47
C GLY A 347 62.69 17.14 91.05
N ARG A 348 62.36 18.13 90.21
CA ARG A 348 62.94 18.31 88.86
C ARG A 348 63.70 19.63 88.75
N VAL A 349 64.67 19.69 87.83
CA VAL A 349 65.47 20.87 87.50
C VAL A 349 65.36 21.18 86.01
N CYS A 350 65.52 22.44 85.65
CA CYS A 350 65.44 22.92 84.29
C CYS A 350 66.79 22.76 83.58
N ALA A 351 66.98 21.63 82.90
CA ALA A 351 68.16 21.37 82.08
C ALA A 351 67.83 21.56 80.60
N GLU A 352 68.62 22.40 79.91
CA GLU A 352 68.46 22.66 78.47
C GLU A 352 67.05 23.10 78.05
N GLY A 353 66.33 23.77 78.96
CA GLY A 353 64.95 24.23 78.73
C GLY A 353 63.87 23.16 78.91
N ARG A 354 64.17 22.05 79.60
CA ARG A 354 63.23 20.98 79.96
C ARG A 354 63.34 20.58 81.43
N CYS A 355 62.20 20.21 82.04
CA CYS A 355 62.18 19.74 83.43
C CYS A 355 62.63 18.28 83.53
N THR A 356 63.89 18.07 83.92
CA THR A 356 64.49 16.75 84.10
C THR A 356 64.56 16.38 85.57
N VAL A 357 64.60 15.09 85.89
CA VAL A 357 64.86 14.65 87.27
C VAL A 357 66.26 15.13 87.68
N ALA A 358 66.36 15.74 88.86
CA ALA A 358 67.60 16.29 89.41
C ALA A 358 68.68 15.22 89.67
#